data_AF-A0A090QSB3-F1
#
_entry.id   AF-A0A090QSB3-F1
#
_cell.length_a   1.000
_cell.length_b   1.000
_cell.length_c   1.000
_cell.angle_alpha   90.00
_cell.angle_beta   90.00
_cell.angle_gamma   90.00
#
_symmetry.space_group_name_H-M   'P 1'
#
loop_
_entity.id
_entity.type
_entity.pdbx_description
1 polymer ?
#
loop_
_entity_poly.entity_id
_entity_poly.type
_entity_poly.pdbx_seq_one_letter_code
_entity_poly.pdbx_strand_id
1 'polypeptide(L)' 'MTIITLGIFLLVINAIIILLADWLVSGFEVDGLLWAFIFSLLLAIGRSILFQLLEKDKD' A
#
# COMPACT_ATOMS: atom_id res chain seq x y z
N MET A 1 20.13 -12.11 11.64
CA MET A 1 20.48 -10.99 10.75
C MET A 1 19.68 -10.99 9.46
N THR A 2 19.57 -12.11 8.74
CA THR A 2 18.85 -12.21 7.44
C THR A 2 17.36 -11.79 7.51
N ILE A 3 16.64 -12.14 8.58
CA ILE A 3 15.22 -11.77 8.74
C ILE A 3 15.04 -10.25 8.89
N ILE A 4 15.99 -9.58 9.56
CA ILE A 4 15.95 -8.13 9.76
C ILE A 4 16.26 -7.43 8.43
N THR A 5 17.27 -7.88 7.69
CA THR A 5 17.60 -7.28 6.39
C THR A 5 16.54 -7.56 5.32
N LEU A 6 15.94 -8.76 5.29
CA LEU A 6 14.83 -9.07 4.37
C LEU A 6 13.54 -8.34 4.76
N GLY A 7 13.23 -8.23 6.05
CA GLY A 7 12.07 -7.47 6.54
C GLY A 7 12.18 -5.98 6.23
N ILE A 8 13.35 -5.39 6.45
CA ILE A 8 13.63 -3.99 6.09
C ILE A 8 13.58 -3.78 4.58
N PHE A 9 14.11 -4.71 3.78
CA PHE A 9 14.05 -4.63 2.32
C PHE A 9 12.60 -4.59 1.80
N LEU A 10 11.72 -5.42 2.36
CA LEU A 10 10.28 -5.42 2.02
C LEU A 10 9.57 -4.14 2.45
N LEU A 11 9.96 -3.56 3.59
CA LEU A 11 9.49 -2.26 4.07
C LEU A 11 9.87 -1.13 3.11
N VAL A 12 11.12 -1.11 2.65
CA VAL A 12 11.62 -0.12 1.69
C VAL A 12 10.88 -0.23 0.36
N ILE A 13 10.67 -1.44 -0.16
CA ILE A 13 9.94 -1.64 -1.43
C ILE A 13 8.48 -1.15 -1.30
N ASN A 14 7.79 -1.47 -0.20
CA ASN A 14 6.42 -0.97 -0.01
C ASN A 14 6.36 0.56 0.04
N ALA A 15 7.31 1.21 0.72
CA ALA A 15 7.39 2.67 0.75
C ALA A 15 7.64 3.28 -0.64
N ILE A 16 8.51 2.68 -1.45
CA ILE A 16 8.77 3.11 -2.83
C ILE A 16 7.51 3.01 -3.68
N ILE A 17 6.74 1.92 -3.57
CA ILE A 17 5.48 1.74 -4.32
C ILE A 17 4.47 2.87 -3.97
N ILE A 18 4.39 3.26 -2.71
CA ILE A 18 3.48 4.31 -2.24
C ILE A 18 3.92 5.68 -2.76
N LEU A 19 5.22 6.01 -2.70
CA LEU A 19 5.76 7.25 -3.27
C LEU A 19 5.58 7.33 -4.80
N LEU A 20 5.64 6.19 -5.49
CA LEU A 20 5.35 6.15 -6.92
C LEU A 20 3.85 6.38 -7.20
N ALA A 21 2.97 5.85 -6.35
CA ALA A 21 1.53 6.08 -6.47
C ALA A 21 1.17 7.55 -6.19
N ASP A 22 1.80 8.16 -5.20
CA ASP A 22 1.72 9.58 -4.84
C ASP A 22 2.01 10.47 -6.06
N TRP A 23 3.12 10.21 -6.76
CA TRP A 23 3.46 10.96 -7.97
C TRP A 23 2.55 10.66 -9.19
N LEU A 24 2.02 9.43 -9.30
CA LEU A 24 1.24 9.00 -10.45
C LEU A 24 -0.22 9.45 -10.39
N VAL A 25 -0.78 9.59 -9.18
CA VAL A 25 -2.21 9.89 -8.97
C VAL A 25 -2.34 11.34 -8.50
N SER A 26 -2.72 12.23 -9.43
CA SER A 26 -2.98 13.63 -9.10
C SER A 26 -4.09 13.76 -8.03
N GLY A 27 -3.76 14.37 -6.89
CA GLY A 27 -4.65 14.53 -5.73
C GLY A 27 -4.45 13.49 -4.62
N PHE A 28 -3.48 12.59 -4.78
CA PHE A 28 -3.05 11.65 -3.75
C PHE A 28 -1.70 12.09 -3.21
N GLU A 29 -1.70 12.81 -2.06
CA GLU A 29 -0.49 13.21 -1.34
C GLU A 29 -0.28 12.35 -0.07
N VAL A 30 0.95 11.87 0.14
CA VAL A 30 1.35 11.07 1.30
C VAL A 30 2.51 11.74 2.03
N ASP A 31 2.24 12.22 3.25
CA ASP A 31 3.22 12.93 4.07
C ASP A 31 4.26 12.01 4.70
N GLY A 32 5.26 11.62 3.92
CA GLY A 32 6.44 10.91 4.40
C GLY A 32 6.23 9.42 4.72
N LEU A 33 7.24 8.81 5.33
CA LEU A 33 7.43 7.35 5.33
C LEU A 33 6.47 6.62 6.29
N LEU A 34 6.11 7.23 7.43
CA LEU A 34 5.15 6.65 8.37
C LEU A 34 3.71 6.68 7.84
N TRP A 35 3.32 7.77 7.20
CA TRP A 35 2.02 7.87 6.54
C TRP A 35 1.91 6.91 5.36
N ALA A 36 2.99 6.68 4.61
CA ALA A 36 3.02 5.67 3.57
C ALA A 36 2.78 4.24 4.11
N PHE A 37 3.31 3.92 5.29
CA PHE A 37 3.10 2.63 5.93
C PHE A 37 1.64 2.43 6.35
N ILE A 38 1.03 3.42 7.00
CA ILE A 38 -0.39 3.38 7.39
C ILE A 38 -1.30 3.32 6.15
N PHE A 39 -0.99 4.09 5.10
CA PHE A 39 -1.72 4.06 3.85
C PHE A 39 -1.68 2.69 3.19
N SER A 40 -0.54 2.00 3.22
CA SER A 40 -0.42 0.64 2.65
C SER A 40 -1.41 -0.34 3.31
N LEU A 41 -1.65 -0.20 4.62
CA LEU A 41 -2.60 -1.00 5.37
C LEU A 41 -4.05 -0.63 5.02
N LEU A 42 -4.36 0.66 4.94
CA LEU A 42 -5.68 1.15 4.50
C LEU A 42 -6.01 0.70 3.08
N LEU A 43 -5.04 0.76 2.17
CA LEU A 43 -5.16 0.29 0.79
C LEU A 43 -5.43 -1.21 0.75
N ALA A 44 -4.76 -2.01 1.58
CA ALA A 44 -4.99 -3.45 1.66
C ALA A 44 -6.42 -3.77 2.11
N ILE A 45 -6.93 -3.05 3.11
CA ILE A 45 -8.31 -3.19 3.59
C ILE A 45 -9.31 -2.72 2.52
N GLY A 46 -9.07 -1.55 1.92
CA GLY A 46 -9.91 -0.99 0.86
C GLY A 46 -9.98 -1.91 -0.35
N ARG A 47 -8.85 -2.48 -0.80
CA ARG A 47 -8.81 -3.51 -1.84
C ARG A 47 -9.62 -4.74 -1.45
N SER A 48 -9.44 -5.25 -0.23
CA SER A 48 -10.16 -6.44 0.22
C SER A 48 -11.67 -6.25 0.14
N ILE A 49 -12.17 -5.09 0.58
CA ILE A 49 -13.60 -4.75 0.51
C ILE A 49 -14.04 -4.54 -0.94
N LEU A 50 -13.29 -3.78 -1.74
CA LEU A 50 -13.58 -3.58 -3.17
C LEU A 50 -13.65 -4.89 -3.94
N PHE A 51 -12.73 -5.82 -3.70
CA PHE A 51 -12.75 -7.15 -4.33
C PHE A 51 -13.96 -7.95 -3.89
N GLN A 52 -14.27 -7.98 -2.59
CA GLN A 52 -15.46 -8.67 -2.09
C GLN A 52 -16.76 -8.10 -2.68
N LEU A 53 -16.85 -6.78 -2.89
CA LEU A 53 -18.01 -6.15 -3.52
C LEU A 53 -18.09 -6.44 -5.02
N LEU A 54 -16.98 -6.34 -5.76
CA LEU A 54 -16.92 -6.65 -7.19
C LEU A 54 -17.20 -8.13 -7.50
N GLU A 55 -16.85 -9.03 -6.58
CA GLU A 55 -17.08 -10.46 -6.73
C GLU A 55 -18.54 -10.84 -6.42
N LYS A 56 -19.27 -9.99 -5.68
CA LYS A 56 -20.69 -10.20 -5.33
C LYS A 56 -21.67 -9.99 -6.50
N ASP A 57 -21.27 -9.33 -7.57
CA ASP A 57 -22.09 -9.14 -8.80
C ASP A 57 -21.93 -10.30 -9.81
N LYS A 58 -21.13 -11.33 -9.49
CA LYS A 58 -20.89 -12.48 -10.37
C LYS A 58 -21.74 -13.72 -10.06
N ASP A 59 -22.66 -13.63 -9.11
CA ASP A 59 -23.71 -14.62 -8.84
C ASP A 59 -25.11 -14.09 -9.21
#